data_AF-A0A820WG32-F1
#
_entry.id   AF-A0A820WG32-F1
#
_cell.length_a   1.000
_cell.length_b   1.000
_cell.length_c   1.000
_cell.angle_alpha   90.00
_cell.angle_beta   90.00
_cell.angle_gamma   90.00
#
_symmetry.space_group_name_H-M   'P 1'
#
loop_
_entity.id
_entity.type
_entity.pdbx_description
1 polymer ?
#
loop_
_entity_poly.entity_id
_entity_poly.type
_entity_poly.pdbx_seq_one_letter_code
_entity_poly.pdbx_strand_id
1 'polypeptide(L)'
;MKTYTALCIILSALIVQKTIATTSPLTPYTSYQFSIELEHNIADLWWTVDENRQEITFELHIKTTGWIALGISPAFRHFVLLRIIAGGMKGADIGLGWIDSTGQVHFQDRYAHDFARPVIDNTTTDWSAIKGREQNGWTAIQFKRFLDTCDSMDVPIKSGTNILIYAYDLEDPDMSQTGGMIKYHENRRGSRIIPLQSYGNPSPEKKFVDLDYFEFKLQNYVVPANDTTYHCKVYKAPTNFPQRRHAIAHKTMIDSNNRDIVHHLLMYECDPTAVFDDNNLPNGLCDDINEQIIACSSNIATGWAVGGEDIVDLPEITGYPVGGDFEIKYYMVQMHYDNPKLMPNRRDSSGIRFYLGKELRQYDLGYLSLTAFATPVAIAIPPKVDRFIIDTYCPAVITKSFPQSGITVVGAFPHTHLQGQSVWTKIIRNKKAVEYLFNAEAYDFNYQFENILPKPIKLYPGDELATRCVYRTTNKNEISL
;
A
#
# COMPACT_ATOMS: atom_id res chain seq x y z
N MET A 1 -6.52 51.39 6.00
CA MET A 1 -5.86 51.75 4.72
C MET A 1 -4.40 51.34 4.85
N LYS A 2 -4.07 50.06 4.61
CA LYS A 2 -3.57 49.47 3.35
C LYS A 2 -2.32 50.17 2.79
N THR A 3 -1.17 49.48 2.88
CA THR A 3 -0.11 49.22 1.86
C THR A 3 1.16 48.75 2.61
N TYR A 4 1.91 47.69 2.27
CA TYR A 4 2.12 46.92 1.04
C TYR A 4 2.09 45.41 1.36
N THR A 5 1.32 44.56 0.66
CA THR A 5 1.64 43.87 -0.61
C THR A 5 3.00 43.16 -0.61
N ALA A 6 3.08 42.02 0.08
CA ALA A 6 4.13 41.05 -0.20
C ALA A 6 3.84 40.42 -1.57
N LEU A 7 4.64 40.86 -2.56
CA LEU A 7 4.78 40.27 -3.87
C LEU A 7 5.84 39.16 -3.76
N CYS A 8 5.45 37.91 -3.96
CA CYS A 8 6.43 36.85 -4.20
C CYS A 8 6.49 36.61 -5.71
N ILE A 9 7.60 37.03 -6.31
CA ILE A 9 7.94 36.80 -7.71
C ILE A 9 8.15 35.28 -7.86
N ILE A 10 7.33 34.62 -8.67
CA ILE A 10 7.56 33.24 -9.07
C ILE A 10 8.75 33.23 -10.02
N LEU A 11 9.92 32.92 -9.48
CA LEU A 11 11.09 32.48 -10.23
C LEU A 11 11.61 31.21 -9.57
N SER A 12 11.10 30.07 -10.01
CA SER A 12 11.80 28.80 -9.88
C SER A 12 11.43 27.91 -11.06
N ALA A 13 12.26 27.99 -12.11
CA ALA A 13 12.51 26.85 -12.96
C ALA A 13 13.21 25.75 -12.14
N LEU A 14 13.04 24.51 -12.61
CA LEU A 14 13.55 23.23 -12.08
C LEU A 14 12.68 22.60 -10.99
N ILE A 15 11.51 22.13 -11.42
CA ILE A 15 10.88 20.94 -10.86
C ILE A 15 11.85 19.78 -11.11
N VAL A 16 12.49 19.29 -10.05
CA VAL A 16 13.11 17.96 -10.06
C VAL A 16 12.45 17.18 -8.94
N GLN A 17 11.30 16.59 -9.26
CA GLN A 17 10.73 15.47 -8.52
C GLN A 17 11.77 14.36 -8.51
N LYS A 18 12.27 14.01 -7.33
CA LYS A 18 12.95 12.72 -7.12
C LYS A 18 11.89 11.79 -6.53
N THR A 19 11.14 11.17 -7.42
CA THR A 19 10.38 9.95 -7.17
C THR A 19 11.36 8.78 -7.01
N ILE A 20 10.87 7.68 -6.43
CA ILE A 20 11.49 6.35 -6.49
C ILE A 20 12.04 6.16 -7.91
N ALA A 21 13.29 5.70 -8.03
CA ALA A 21 14.06 5.79 -9.26
C ALA A 21 13.45 4.95 -10.39
N THR A 22 12.48 5.50 -11.09
CA THR A 22 12.02 5.01 -12.40
C THR A 22 13.19 5.00 -13.35
N THR A 23 13.33 3.94 -14.12
CA THR A 23 14.54 3.64 -14.88
C THR A 23 14.48 4.15 -16.33
N SER A 24 13.28 4.47 -16.80
CA SER A 24 13.03 5.09 -18.09
C SER A 24 13.82 6.41 -18.22
N PRO A 25 14.57 6.59 -19.31
CA PRO A 25 15.24 7.85 -19.61
C PRO A 25 14.26 8.93 -20.09
N LEU A 26 13.01 8.57 -20.38
CA LEU A 26 11.99 9.49 -20.87
C LEU A 26 11.30 10.21 -19.71
N THR A 27 11.15 11.53 -19.84
CA THR A 27 10.36 12.36 -18.91
C THR A 27 8.87 12.16 -19.16
N PRO A 28 8.03 11.91 -18.14
CA PRO A 28 6.58 11.82 -18.30
C PRO A 28 5.96 13.09 -18.91
N TYR A 29 4.86 12.97 -19.65
CA TYR A 29 4.21 14.09 -20.35
C TYR A 29 3.64 15.16 -19.42
N THR A 30 3.23 14.76 -18.22
CA THR A 30 2.61 15.61 -17.20
C THR A 30 3.16 15.28 -15.82
N SER A 31 2.82 16.11 -14.84
CA SER A 31 3.05 15.75 -13.44
C SER A 31 2.03 14.70 -13.02
N TYR A 32 2.51 13.65 -12.37
CA TYR A 32 1.68 12.61 -11.77
C TYR A 32 1.82 12.62 -10.24
N GLN A 33 0.76 12.23 -9.56
CA GLN A 33 0.74 12.03 -8.12
C GLN A 33 1.56 10.81 -7.71
N PHE A 34 1.52 9.74 -8.50
CA PHE A 34 2.12 8.46 -8.15
C PHE A 34 2.98 7.90 -9.28
N SER A 35 3.96 7.08 -8.89
CA SER A 35 4.86 6.37 -9.80
C SER A 35 5.35 5.07 -9.19
N ILE A 36 5.59 4.05 -10.01
CA ILE A 36 6.18 2.77 -9.59
C ILE A 36 7.00 2.14 -10.72
N GLU A 37 8.06 1.42 -10.37
CA GLU A 37 8.75 0.51 -11.29
C GLU A 37 8.00 -0.84 -11.32
N LEU A 38 7.34 -1.15 -12.45
CA LEU A 38 6.64 -2.42 -12.64
C LEU A 38 7.61 -3.57 -12.87
N GLU A 39 8.68 -3.33 -13.61
CA GLU A 39 9.74 -4.30 -13.89
C GLU A 39 11.10 -3.62 -13.93
N HIS A 40 12.06 -4.21 -13.22
CA HIS A 40 13.36 -3.60 -13.02
C HIS A 40 14.07 -3.28 -14.34
N ASN A 41 14.36 -1.99 -14.58
CA ASN A 41 14.98 -1.47 -15.81
C ASN A 41 14.19 -1.71 -17.11
N ILE A 42 12.91 -2.08 -17.03
CA ILE A 42 12.10 -2.49 -18.18
C ILE A 42 10.79 -1.71 -18.28
N ALA A 43 10.06 -1.55 -17.18
CA ALA A 43 8.72 -0.95 -17.22
C ALA A 43 8.47 -0.05 -16.01
N ASP A 44 8.06 1.18 -16.27
CA ASP A 44 7.67 2.18 -15.27
C ASP A 44 6.26 2.67 -15.54
N LEU A 45 5.50 2.92 -14.46
CA LEU A 45 4.13 3.40 -14.52
C LEU A 45 3.96 4.63 -13.64
N TRP A 46 3.30 5.65 -14.19
CA TRP A 46 2.81 6.81 -13.45
C TRP A 46 1.30 6.89 -13.54
N TRP A 47 0.66 7.42 -12.51
CA TRP A 47 -0.78 7.67 -12.57
C TRP A 47 -1.26 8.82 -11.69
N THR A 48 -2.47 9.29 -11.99
CA THR A 48 -3.19 10.30 -11.22
C THR A 48 -4.69 10.07 -11.34
N VAL A 49 -5.39 10.22 -10.21
CA VAL A 49 -6.85 10.07 -10.14
C VAL A 49 -7.50 11.45 -10.05
N ASP A 50 -8.44 11.72 -10.94
CA ASP A 50 -9.37 12.85 -10.85
C ASP A 50 -10.70 12.37 -10.26
N GLU A 51 -10.90 12.61 -8.98
CA GLU A 51 -12.13 12.20 -8.30
C GLU A 51 -13.37 12.99 -8.75
N ASN A 52 -13.21 14.21 -9.23
CA ASN A 52 -14.36 15.01 -9.65
C ASN A 52 -14.92 14.45 -10.95
N ARG A 53 -14.04 13.98 -11.83
CA ARG A 53 -14.42 13.34 -13.10
C ARG A 53 -14.60 11.83 -13.00
N GLN A 54 -14.19 11.22 -11.88
CA GLN A 54 -14.13 9.76 -11.69
C GLN A 54 -13.25 9.10 -12.77
N GLU A 55 -12.09 9.69 -13.05
CA GLU A 55 -11.17 9.26 -14.11
C GLU A 55 -9.77 8.99 -13.55
N ILE A 56 -9.05 8.06 -14.16
CA ILE A 56 -7.63 7.83 -13.92
C ILE A 56 -6.85 8.05 -15.21
N THR A 57 -5.70 8.72 -15.10
CA THR A 57 -4.75 8.87 -16.21
C THR A 57 -3.48 8.11 -15.84
N PHE A 58 -3.05 7.23 -16.73
CA PHE A 58 -1.81 6.47 -16.64
C PHE A 58 -0.81 6.99 -17.67
N GLU A 59 0.48 6.84 -17.39
CA GLU A 59 1.52 6.82 -18.42
C GLU A 59 2.44 5.64 -18.15
N LEU A 60 2.55 4.76 -19.14
CA LEU A 60 3.37 3.56 -19.09
C LEU A 60 4.54 3.75 -20.02
N HIS A 61 5.75 3.56 -19.50
CA HIS A 61 6.95 3.48 -20.28
C HIS A 61 7.46 2.05 -20.25
N ILE A 62 7.68 1.45 -21.41
CA ILE A 62 8.34 0.13 -21.52
C ILE A 62 9.51 0.23 -22.47
N LYS A 63 10.61 -0.45 -22.11
CA LYS A 63 11.82 -0.58 -22.91
C LYS A 63 11.58 -1.51 -24.11
N THR A 64 10.87 -0.98 -25.11
CA THR A 64 10.58 -1.64 -26.37
C THR A 64 10.33 -0.61 -27.48
N THR A 65 10.33 -1.08 -28.73
CA THR A 65 9.91 -0.37 -29.94
C THR A 65 8.69 -1.00 -30.60
N GLY A 66 7.94 -1.79 -29.83
CA GLY A 66 6.74 -2.48 -30.27
C GLY A 66 5.54 -2.07 -29.44
N TRP A 67 4.46 -2.84 -29.57
CA TRP A 67 3.25 -2.56 -28.79
C TRP A 67 3.47 -2.77 -27.29
N ILE A 68 2.74 -1.98 -26.51
CA ILE A 68 2.66 -2.08 -25.05
C ILE A 68 1.19 -2.19 -24.62
N ALA A 69 0.94 -2.88 -23.52
CA ALA A 69 -0.39 -3.02 -22.95
C ALA A 69 -0.37 -2.90 -21.43
N LEU A 70 -1.40 -2.24 -20.90
CA LEU A 70 -1.74 -2.20 -19.49
C LEU A 70 -3.15 -2.76 -19.32
N GLY A 71 -3.37 -3.60 -18.32
CA GLY A 71 -4.69 -4.10 -18.02
C GLY A 71 -4.98 -4.21 -16.55
N ILE A 72 -6.27 -4.21 -16.22
CA ILE A 72 -6.81 -4.44 -14.90
C ILE A 72 -7.37 -5.86 -14.90
N SER A 73 -6.80 -6.71 -14.06
CA SER A 73 -7.14 -8.12 -13.97
C SER A 73 -8.09 -8.35 -12.78
N PRO A 74 -9.20 -9.09 -12.96
CA PRO A 74 -10.04 -9.45 -11.83
C PRO A 74 -9.35 -10.53 -10.99
N ALA A 75 -9.61 -10.52 -9.69
CA ALA A 75 -9.37 -11.68 -8.87
C ALA A 75 -10.52 -12.67 -9.10
N PHE A 76 -10.24 -13.86 -9.62
CA PHE A 76 -11.28 -14.89 -9.75
C PHE A 76 -10.93 -16.17 -9.00
N ARG A 77 -11.99 -16.79 -8.49
CA ARG A 77 -11.89 -18.07 -7.80
C ARG A 77 -11.89 -19.17 -8.84
N HIS A 78 -10.79 -19.89 -8.94
CA HIS A 78 -10.71 -21.01 -9.84
C HIS A 78 -11.41 -22.22 -9.23
N PHE A 79 -12.58 -22.59 -9.77
CA PHE A 79 -13.44 -23.64 -9.20
C PHE A 79 -12.74 -24.99 -8.99
N VAL A 80 -11.80 -25.35 -9.86
CA VAL A 80 -11.04 -26.63 -9.76
C VAL A 80 -9.81 -26.52 -8.87
N LEU A 81 -9.18 -25.34 -8.79
CA LEU A 81 -7.93 -25.17 -8.02
C LEU A 81 -8.21 -24.60 -6.62
N LEU A 82 -9.48 -24.29 -6.34
CA LEU A 82 -10.02 -23.70 -5.12
C LEU A 82 -9.20 -22.52 -4.57
N ARG A 83 -8.47 -21.82 -5.45
CA ARG A 83 -7.60 -20.68 -5.12
C ARG A 83 -8.05 -19.42 -5.82
N ILE A 84 -7.70 -18.28 -5.23
CA ILE A 84 -7.76 -16.99 -5.91
C ILE A 84 -6.61 -16.97 -6.93
N ILE A 85 -6.96 -16.75 -8.20
CA ILE A 85 -6.00 -16.43 -9.25
C ILE A 85 -6.11 -14.94 -9.49
N ALA A 86 -4.98 -14.26 -9.46
CA ALA A 86 -4.84 -12.83 -9.68
C ALA A 86 -3.73 -12.60 -10.71
N GLY A 87 -3.84 -11.53 -11.48
CA GLY A 87 -2.80 -11.13 -12.44
C GLY A 87 -2.78 -11.98 -13.71
N GLY A 88 -3.88 -12.66 -14.01
CA GLY A 88 -4.07 -13.44 -15.24
C GLY A 88 -4.79 -12.65 -16.33
N MET A 89 -4.68 -13.13 -17.56
CA MET A 89 -5.39 -12.54 -18.71
C MET A 89 -6.91 -12.71 -18.61
N LYS A 90 -7.40 -13.84 -18.09
CA LYS A 90 -8.83 -14.13 -18.06
C LYS A 90 -9.63 -13.07 -17.29
N GLY A 91 -10.61 -12.48 -17.97
CA GLY A 91 -11.46 -11.40 -17.51
C GLY A 91 -10.78 -10.03 -17.44
N ALA A 92 -9.55 -9.89 -17.95
CA ALA A 92 -8.83 -8.62 -17.88
C ALA A 92 -9.36 -7.61 -18.91
N ASP A 93 -9.47 -6.39 -18.43
CA ASP A 93 -9.78 -5.18 -19.18
C ASP A 93 -8.44 -4.49 -19.54
N ILE A 94 -8.16 -4.28 -20.83
CA ILE A 94 -6.82 -4.02 -21.36
C ILE A 94 -6.81 -2.85 -22.36
N GLY A 95 -6.05 -1.82 -22.04
CA GLY A 95 -5.59 -0.83 -23.00
C GLY A 95 -4.30 -1.27 -23.70
N LEU A 96 -4.33 -1.39 -25.03
CA LEU A 96 -3.16 -1.75 -25.86
C LEU A 96 -2.85 -0.64 -26.86
N GLY A 97 -1.59 -0.25 -26.99
CA GLY A 97 -1.18 0.74 -27.99
C GLY A 97 0.25 0.58 -28.50
N TRP A 98 0.52 1.25 -29.62
CA TRP A 98 1.83 1.30 -30.27
C TRP A 98 1.99 2.61 -31.06
N ILE A 99 3.22 2.91 -31.50
CA ILE A 99 3.54 4.12 -32.27
C ILE A 99 4.03 3.66 -33.65
N ASP A 100 3.31 3.98 -34.71
CA ASP A 100 3.74 3.57 -36.04
C ASP A 100 4.96 4.37 -36.54
N SER A 101 5.49 3.97 -37.70
CA SER A 101 6.64 4.63 -38.34
C SER A 101 6.43 6.12 -38.66
N THR A 102 5.20 6.62 -38.65
CA THR A 102 4.88 8.04 -38.86
C THR A 102 4.84 8.84 -37.55
N GLY A 103 4.95 8.16 -36.41
CA GLY A 103 4.78 8.74 -35.08
C GLY A 103 3.32 8.79 -34.64
N GLN A 104 2.39 8.17 -35.36
CA GLN A 104 0.98 8.12 -34.98
C GLN A 104 0.77 7.05 -33.91
N VAL A 105 0.05 7.43 -32.85
CA VAL A 105 -0.36 6.51 -31.79
C VAL A 105 -1.57 5.73 -32.27
N HIS A 106 -1.46 4.40 -32.23
CA HIS A 106 -2.57 3.48 -32.41
C HIS A 106 -2.95 2.92 -31.04
N PHE A 107 -4.25 2.82 -30.79
CA PHE A 107 -4.75 2.39 -29.49
C PHE A 107 -6.03 1.56 -29.64
N GLN A 108 -6.14 0.54 -28.80
CA GLN A 108 -7.24 -0.42 -28.81
C GLN A 108 -7.65 -0.72 -27.37
N ASP A 109 -8.94 -0.54 -27.11
CA ASP A 109 -9.62 -1.08 -25.96
C ASP A 109 -9.90 -2.57 -26.20
N ARG A 110 -9.57 -3.42 -25.23
CA ARG A 110 -9.55 -4.88 -25.41
C ARG A 110 -9.98 -5.62 -24.16
N TYR A 111 -10.73 -6.70 -24.38
CA TYR A 111 -11.17 -7.60 -23.32
C TYR A 111 -10.67 -9.04 -23.52
N ALA A 112 -10.22 -9.67 -22.44
CA ALA A 112 -9.70 -11.03 -22.46
C ALA A 112 -10.70 -12.04 -21.86
N HIS A 113 -11.49 -12.73 -22.68
CA HIS A 113 -12.43 -13.75 -22.19
C HIS A 113 -11.76 -14.96 -21.49
N ASP A 114 -10.51 -15.28 -21.85
CA ASP A 114 -9.74 -16.40 -21.27
C ASP A 114 -8.24 -16.13 -21.35
N PHE A 115 -7.40 -17.12 -21.04
CA PHE A 115 -5.95 -17.13 -21.25
C PHE A 115 -5.58 -17.22 -22.74
N ALA A 116 -6.17 -16.34 -23.54
CA ALA A 116 -6.06 -16.27 -24.99
C ALA A 116 -5.87 -14.81 -25.42
N ARG A 117 -5.67 -14.61 -26.73
CA ARG A 117 -5.57 -13.27 -27.30
C ARG A 117 -6.84 -12.46 -26.97
N PRO A 118 -6.73 -11.26 -26.39
CA PRO A 118 -7.88 -10.44 -26.08
C PRO A 118 -8.55 -9.93 -27.36
N VAL A 119 -9.88 -9.84 -27.34
CA VAL A 119 -10.69 -9.29 -28.44
C VAL A 119 -10.75 -7.77 -28.30
N ILE A 120 -11.11 -7.06 -29.37
CA ILE A 120 -11.38 -5.62 -29.29
C ILE A 120 -12.70 -5.44 -28.55
N ASP A 121 -12.72 -4.58 -27.54
CA ASP A 121 -13.98 -4.13 -26.95
C ASP A 121 -14.61 -3.09 -27.88
N ASN A 122 -15.80 -3.40 -28.37
CA ASN A 122 -16.54 -2.54 -29.29
C ASN A 122 -17.87 -2.08 -28.69
N THR A 123 -18.13 -2.40 -27.43
CA THR A 123 -19.39 -2.09 -26.77
C THR A 123 -19.37 -0.68 -26.20
N THR A 124 -18.20 -0.24 -25.70
CA THR A 124 -17.91 1.10 -25.18
C THR A 124 -16.46 1.49 -25.51
N THR A 125 -16.11 2.77 -25.37
CA THR A 125 -14.71 3.23 -25.50
C THR A 125 -14.27 3.73 -24.13
N ASP A 126 -13.88 2.78 -23.27
CA ASP A 126 -13.62 3.03 -21.86
C ASP A 126 -12.16 3.41 -21.63
N TRP A 127 -11.27 2.88 -22.47
CA TRP A 127 -9.91 3.34 -22.57
C TRP A 127 -9.71 4.28 -23.76
N SER A 128 -8.87 5.30 -23.53
CA SER A 128 -8.38 6.17 -24.59
C SER A 128 -6.91 6.49 -24.41
N ALA A 129 -6.14 6.43 -25.50
CA ALA A 129 -4.81 7.02 -25.53
C ALA A 129 -4.91 8.54 -25.71
N ILE A 130 -4.11 9.27 -24.95
CA ILE A 130 -4.01 10.73 -25.07
C ILE A 130 -2.84 11.10 -25.97
N LYS A 131 -1.65 10.54 -25.68
CA LYS A 131 -0.39 10.80 -26.37
C LYS A 131 0.54 9.59 -26.27
N GLY A 132 1.48 9.49 -27.20
CA GLY A 132 2.50 8.46 -27.17
C GLY A 132 3.74 8.88 -27.94
N ARG A 133 4.88 8.29 -27.60
CA ARG A 133 6.17 8.50 -28.25
C ARG A 133 6.99 7.23 -28.17
N GLU A 134 7.80 7.04 -29.20
CA GLU A 134 8.94 6.13 -29.16
C GLU A 134 10.24 6.92 -29.22
N GLN A 135 11.13 6.67 -28.26
CA GLN A 135 12.41 7.35 -28.22
C GLN A 135 13.42 6.51 -27.44
N ASN A 136 14.65 6.42 -27.94
CA ASN A 136 15.77 5.72 -27.29
C ASN A 136 15.49 4.25 -26.95
N GLY A 137 14.69 3.55 -27.77
CA GLY A 137 14.30 2.16 -27.53
C GLY A 137 13.25 1.98 -26.43
N TRP A 138 12.51 3.04 -26.10
CA TRP A 138 11.38 3.03 -25.18
C TRP A 138 10.12 3.49 -25.87
N THR A 139 9.02 2.80 -25.57
CA THR A 139 7.67 3.15 -25.96
C THR A 139 6.96 3.70 -24.74
N ALA A 140 6.42 4.91 -24.86
CA ALA A 140 5.71 5.60 -23.80
C ALA A 140 4.32 6.00 -24.29
N ILE A 141 3.27 5.56 -23.60
CA ILE A 141 1.89 5.92 -23.92
C ILE A 141 1.16 6.40 -22.67
N GLN A 142 0.44 7.51 -22.82
CA GLN A 142 -0.47 8.05 -21.83
C GLN A 142 -1.89 7.54 -22.10
N PHE A 143 -2.48 6.84 -21.15
CA PHE A 143 -3.83 6.28 -21.21
C PHE A 143 -4.77 7.02 -20.26
N LYS A 144 -6.06 6.97 -20.55
CA LYS A 144 -7.12 7.46 -19.67
C LYS A 144 -8.29 6.50 -19.65
N ARG A 145 -8.89 6.34 -18.47
CA ARG A 145 -10.04 5.46 -18.23
C ARG A 145 -10.92 6.02 -17.12
N PHE A 146 -12.22 5.77 -17.16
CA PHE A 146 -13.08 5.98 -15.99
C PHE A 146 -12.74 4.98 -14.88
N LEU A 147 -13.02 5.33 -13.62
CA LEU A 147 -12.82 4.43 -12.48
C LEU A 147 -13.81 3.26 -12.54
N ASP A 148 -15.07 3.56 -12.82
CA ASP A 148 -16.14 2.59 -13.07
C ASP A 148 -16.83 2.98 -14.38
N THR A 149 -16.79 2.08 -15.35
CA THR A 149 -17.28 2.29 -16.72
C THR A 149 -18.73 1.82 -16.87
N CYS A 150 -19.25 1.11 -15.86
CA CYS A 150 -20.56 0.45 -15.90
C CYS A 150 -20.70 -0.59 -17.03
N ASP A 151 -19.60 -0.96 -17.69
CA ASP A 151 -19.56 -2.09 -18.60
C ASP A 151 -19.32 -3.40 -17.84
N SER A 152 -20.08 -4.42 -18.21
CA SER A 152 -19.97 -5.78 -17.69
C SER A 152 -18.68 -6.50 -18.07
N MET A 153 -17.98 -6.05 -19.12
CA MET A 153 -16.68 -6.58 -19.51
C MET A 153 -15.51 -5.91 -18.78
N ASP A 154 -15.78 -4.81 -18.06
CA ASP A 154 -14.74 -4.05 -17.39
C ASP A 154 -14.56 -4.38 -15.92
N VAL A 155 -13.33 -4.20 -15.45
CA VAL A 155 -12.99 -4.34 -14.03
C VAL A 155 -13.02 -2.96 -13.36
N PRO A 156 -13.99 -2.66 -12.49
CA PRO A 156 -14.05 -1.36 -11.83
C PRO A 156 -12.85 -1.17 -10.90
N ILE A 157 -12.21 0.01 -10.97
CA ILE A 157 -11.18 0.44 -10.04
C ILE A 157 -11.86 0.90 -8.76
N LYS A 158 -11.61 0.15 -7.68
CA LYS A 158 -12.21 0.40 -6.37
C LYS A 158 -11.13 0.70 -5.33
N SER A 159 -11.58 1.30 -4.22
CA SER A 159 -10.72 1.56 -3.07
C SER A 159 -10.17 0.25 -2.50
N GLY A 160 -8.93 0.30 -2.02
CA GLY A 160 -8.14 -0.87 -1.65
C GLY A 160 -7.14 -1.23 -2.74
N THR A 161 -6.98 -2.51 -3.03
CA THR A 161 -5.98 -2.99 -4.00
C THR A 161 -6.58 -3.37 -5.34
N ASN A 162 -5.88 -3.04 -6.41
CA ASN A 162 -6.21 -3.37 -7.80
C ASN A 162 -5.08 -4.23 -8.37
N ILE A 163 -5.40 -5.16 -9.27
CA ILE A 163 -4.39 -6.03 -9.88
C ILE A 163 -4.12 -5.53 -11.29
N LEU A 164 -2.94 -4.97 -11.51
CA LEU A 164 -2.48 -4.61 -12.83
C LEU A 164 -1.74 -5.77 -13.48
N ILE A 165 -1.92 -5.90 -14.78
CA ILE A 165 -1.08 -6.70 -15.67
C ILE A 165 -0.47 -5.77 -16.71
N TYR A 166 0.75 -6.07 -17.14
CA TYR A 166 1.35 -5.42 -18.29
C TYR A 166 1.93 -6.49 -19.22
N ALA A 167 1.98 -6.15 -20.50
CA ALA A 167 2.62 -6.97 -21.52
C ALA A 167 3.17 -6.08 -22.63
N TYR A 168 4.16 -6.58 -23.35
CA TYR A 168 4.71 -5.88 -24.49
C TYR A 168 5.32 -6.84 -25.49
N ASP A 169 5.57 -6.34 -26.69
CA ASP A 169 6.36 -7.04 -27.70
C ASP A 169 7.42 -6.12 -28.29
N LEU A 170 8.34 -6.69 -29.07
CA LEU A 170 9.43 -5.95 -29.73
C LEU A 170 9.00 -5.35 -31.07
N GLU A 171 7.86 -5.80 -31.60
CA GLU A 171 7.36 -5.39 -32.90
C GLU A 171 5.92 -4.87 -32.82
N ASP A 172 5.61 -3.91 -33.67
CA ASP A 172 4.25 -3.42 -33.85
C ASP A 172 3.35 -4.40 -34.60
N PRO A 173 2.03 -4.31 -34.42
CA PRO A 173 1.07 -5.05 -35.23
C PRO A 173 1.17 -4.63 -36.71
N ASP A 174 1.64 -5.56 -37.55
CA ASP A 174 1.77 -5.30 -38.99
C ASP A 174 0.43 -5.51 -39.72
N MET A 175 -0.19 -4.41 -40.17
CA MET A 175 -1.41 -4.42 -40.98
C MET A 175 -1.22 -5.11 -42.35
N SER A 176 -0.04 -4.99 -42.94
CA SER A 176 0.25 -5.49 -44.30
C SER A 176 0.51 -7.00 -44.34
N GLN A 177 1.20 -7.54 -43.32
CA GLN A 177 1.56 -8.96 -43.28
C GLN A 177 0.62 -9.80 -42.43
N THR A 178 0.09 -9.23 -41.34
CA THR A 178 -0.69 -9.99 -40.35
C THR A 178 -2.11 -9.47 -40.15
N GLY A 179 -2.52 -8.45 -40.92
CA GLY A 179 -3.82 -7.80 -40.74
C GLY A 179 -3.96 -7.10 -39.38
N GLY A 180 -2.86 -6.68 -38.77
CA GLY A 180 -2.85 -6.01 -37.46
C GLY A 180 -3.03 -6.97 -36.29
N MET A 181 -2.67 -8.26 -36.46
CA MET A 181 -2.75 -9.24 -35.38
C MET A 181 -1.71 -8.94 -34.30
N ILE A 182 -2.17 -8.83 -33.05
CA ILE A 182 -1.30 -8.72 -31.88
C ILE A 182 -0.56 -10.05 -31.67
N LYS A 183 0.77 -10.00 -31.73
CA LYS A 183 1.66 -11.15 -31.46
C LYS A 183 1.61 -11.54 -29.98
N TYR A 184 1.97 -12.78 -29.68
CA TYR A 184 2.03 -13.25 -28.31
C TYR A 184 3.29 -12.71 -27.62
N HIS A 185 3.13 -12.07 -26.46
CA HIS A 185 4.19 -11.41 -25.70
C HIS A 185 5.20 -12.37 -25.04
N GLU A 186 4.98 -13.70 -25.08
CA GLU A 186 5.85 -14.68 -24.40
C GLU A 186 6.07 -14.34 -22.90
N ASN A 187 7.33 -14.17 -22.49
CA ASN A 187 7.73 -13.82 -21.13
C ASN A 187 7.80 -12.29 -20.88
N ARG A 188 7.51 -11.45 -21.89
CA ARG A 188 7.51 -9.98 -21.79
C ARG A 188 6.20 -9.48 -21.18
N ARG A 189 5.96 -9.89 -19.94
CA ARG A 189 4.73 -9.61 -19.18
C ARG A 189 4.93 -9.77 -17.68
N GLY A 190 4.06 -9.13 -16.93
CA GLY A 190 4.01 -9.32 -15.48
C GLY A 190 2.72 -8.79 -14.86
N SER A 191 2.63 -8.92 -13.55
CA SER A 191 1.50 -8.42 -12.75
C SER A 191 1.98 -7.74 -11.47
N ARG A 192 1.23 -6.75 -11.01
CA ARG A 192 1.46 -6.02 -9.76
C ARG A 192 0.14 -5.71 -9.07
N ILE A 193 0.12 -5.82 -7.74
CA ILE A 193 -1.01 -5.38 -6.92
C ILE A 193 -0.71 -3.95 -6.48
N ILE A 194 -1.59 -3.01 -6.80
CA ILE A 194 -1.36 -1.56 -6.61
C ILE A 194 -2.64 -0.90 -6.10
N PRO A 195 -2.55 0.00 -5.10
CA PRO A 195 -3.67 0.77 -4.63
C PRO A 195 -3.83 2.05 -5.45
N LEU A 196 -4.43 1.91 -6.64
CA LEU A 196 -4.58 3.01 -7.60
C LEU A 196 -5.29 4.25 -7.04
N GLN A 197 -6.12 4.08 -6.00
CA GLN A 197 -6.85 5.15 -5.32
C GLN A 197 -6.37 5.42 -3.87
N SER A 198 -5.18 4.93 -3.46
CA SER A 198 -4.62 5.29 -2.15
C SER A 198 -3.87 6.62 -2.23
N TYR A 199 -4.13 7.52 -1.27
CA TYR A 199 -3.59 8.89 -1.25
C TYR A 199 -2.31 9.01 -0.43
N GLY A 200 -1.69 7.88 -0.08
CA GLY A 200 -0.34 7.83 0.45
C GLY A 200 0.64 8.19 -0.66
N ASN A 201 0.79 9.48 -0.95
CA ASN A 201 1.84 9.94 -1.84
C ASN A 201 3.18 9.43 -1.27
N PRO A 202 4.04 8.77 -2.06
CA PRO A 202 5.45 8.69 -1.73
C PRO A 202 5.96 10.13 -1.68
N SER A 203 5.99 10.69 -0.48
CA SER A 203 6.42 12.07 -0.31
C SER A 203 7.94 12.11 -0.39
N PRO A 204 8.51 12.96 -1.26
CA PRO A 204 9.95 13.05 -1.37
C PRO A 204 10.51 13.46 0.00
N GLU A 205 11.53 12.75 0.47
CA GLU A 205 12.16 12.99 1.78
C GLU A 205 12.55 14.47 1.98
N LYS A 206 12.89 15.15 0.87
CA LYS A 206 13.16 16.60 0.81
C LYS A 206 12.08 17.46 1.48
N LYS A 207 10.81 17.04 1.45
CA LYS A 207 9.69 17.74 2.11
C LYS A 207 9.90 17.86 3.64
N PHE A 208 10.66 16.95 4.22
CA PHE A 208 10.82 16.81 5.66
C PHE A 208 12.23 17.14 6.17
N VAL A 209 13.15 17.57 5.30
CA VAL A 209 14.58 17.81 5.65
C VAL A 209 14.75 18.91 6.70
N ASP A 210 13.90 19.93 6.69
CA ASP A 210 13.97 21.08 7.61
C ASP A 210 13.10 20.91 8.87
N LEU A 211 12.63 19.69 9.15
CA LEU A 211 11.77 19.41 10.29
C LEU A 211 12.54 18.74 11.44
N ASP A 212 12.16 19.08 12.66
CA ASP A 212 12.59 18.32 13.84
C ASP A 212 12.13 16.86 13.71
N TYR A 213 12.89 15.93 14.26
CA TYR A 213 12.51 14.52 14.27
C TYR A 213 12.96 13.82 15.56
N PHE A 214 12.37 12.66 15.81
CA PHE A 214 12.84 11.70 16.80
C PHE A 214 12.82 10.28 16.21
N GLU A 215 13.56 9.36 16.83
CA GLU A 215 13.78 8.02 16.27
C GLU A 215 13.70 6.93 17.33
N PHE A 216 13.22 5.77 16.89
CA PHE A 216 13.34 4.51 17.62
C PHE A 216 14.09 3.52 16.73
N LYS A 217 15.34 3.26 17.10
CA LYS A 217 16.28 2.49 16.26
C LYS A 217 16.99 1.43 17.09
N LEU A 218 17.16 0.24 16.51
CA LEU A 218 18.01 -0.79 17.09
C LEU A 218 19.47 -0.35 17.03
N GLN A 219 20.25 -0.80 18.00
CA GLN A 219 21.67 -0.42 18.11
C GLN A 219 22.52 -1.66 17.91
N ASN A 220 22.93 -1.90 16.65
CA ASN A 220 23.82 -2.99 16.29
C ASN A 220 23.33 -4.38 16.81
N TYR A 221 22.03 -4.63 16.69
CA TYR A 221 21.38 -5.86 17.12
C TYR A 221 21.90 -7.05 16.30
N VAL A 222 22.20 -8.17 16.96
CA VAL A 222 22.62 -9.39 16.26
C VAL A 222 21.38 -10.23 16.01
N VAL A 223 20.96 -10.32 14.74
CA VAL A 223 19.81 -11.11 14.33
C VAL A 223 20.13 -12.59 14.54
N PRO A 224 19.31 -13.34 15.29
CA PRO A 224 19.44 -14.78 15.44
C PRO A 224 19.40 -15.52 14.10
N ALA A 225 20.12 -16.64 14.02
CA ALA A 225 20.10 -17.55 12.88
C ALA A 225 18.87 -18.49 12.93
N ASN A 226 17.70 -17.92 13.17
CA ASN A 226 16.41 -18.62 13.17
C ASN A 226 15.63 -18.25 11.91
N ASP A 227 14.73 -19.13 11.47
CA ASP A 227 13.89 -18.93 10.30
C ASP A 227 13.03 -17.66 10.43
N THR A 228 12.41 -17.47 11.59
CA THR A 228 11.61 -16.30 11.94
C THR A 228 12.04 -15.77 13.31
N THR A 229 12.18 -14.46 13.45
CA THR A 229 12.46 -13.80 14.74
C THR A 229 11.61 -12.55 14.90
N TYR A 230 10.89 -12.45 16.01
CA TYR A 230 10.23 -11.22 16.47
C TYR A 230 11.02 -10.62 17.62
N HIS A 231 11.64 -9.47 17.39
CA HIS A 231 12.42 -8.76 18.40
C HIS A 231 11.67 -7.53 18.88
N CYS A 232 11.45 -7.42 20.19
CA CYS A 232 10.72 -6.33 20.82
C CYS A 232 11.66 -5.49 21.68
N LYS A 233 11.63 -4.17 21.49
CA LYS A 233 12.35 -3.22 22.31
C LYS A 233 11.46 -2.05 22.71
N VAL A 234 11.45 -1.74 24.00
CA VAL A 234 10.74 -0.60 24.57
C VAL A 234 11.64 0.63 24.54
N TYR A 235 11.02 1.77 24.19
CA TYR A 235 11.62 3.08 24.11
C TYR A 235 10.81 4.07 24.94
N LYS A 236 11.50 4.99 25.60
CA LYS A 236 10.85 6.13 26.25
C LYS A 236 10.40 7.14 25.20
N ALA A 237 9.20 7.69 25.37
CA ALA A 237 8.70 8.78 24.55
C ALA A 237 9.63 10.01 24.63
N PRO A 238 9.77 10.81 23.56
CA PRO A 238 10.55 12.04 23.60
C PRO A 238 10.06 13.01 24.68
N THR A 239 10.95 13.46 25.55
CA THR A 239 10.64 14.37 26.68
C THR A 239 11.15 15.79 26.48
N ASN A 240 11.85 16.04 25.37
CA ASN A 240 12.45 17.33 25.02
C ASN A 240 11.42 18.34 24.47
N PHE A 241 10.14 17.98 24.42
CA PHE A 241 9.06 18.86 23.96
C PHE A 241 8.27 19.39 25.16
N PRO A 242 8.44 20.67 25.55
CA PRO A 242 7.71 21.26 26.68
C PRO A 242 6.21 21.40 26.39
N GLN A 243 5.82 21.36 25.12
CA GLN A 243 4.44 21.37 24.65
C GLN A 243 4.21 20.20 23.70
N ARG A 244 2.95 19.76 23.59
CA ARG A 244 2.53 18.72 22.65
C ARG A 244 2.89 19.10 21.21
N ARG A 245 3.36 18.12 20.44
CA ARG A 245 3.69 18.25 19.02
C ARG A 245 2.93 17.19 18.22
N HIS A 246 2.88 17.38 16.90
CA HIS A 246 2.35 16.40 15.96
C HIS A 246 3.47 15.86 15.08
N ALA A 247 3.64 14.54 15.07
CA ALA A 247 4.33 13.88 13.98
C ALA A 247 3.41 13.89 12.75
N ILE A 248 3.93 14.35 11.62
CA ILE A 248 3.17 14.54 10.38
C ILE A 248 3.57 13.57 9.27
N ALA A 249 4.67 12.86 9.48
CA ALA A 249 5.15 11.81 8.61
C ALA A 249 6.04 10.86 9.42
N HIS A 250 6.19 9.63 8.96
CA HIS A 250 7.16 8.69 9.51
C HIS A 250 7.98 8.03 8.39
N LYS A 251 9.22 7.68 8.70
CA LYS A 251 10.15 6.99 7.81
C LYS A 251 10.67 5.71 8.46
N THR A 252 10.45 4.59 7.81
CA THR A 252 11.10 3.33 8.14
C THR A 252 12.51 3.33 7.57
N MET A 253 13.48 3.14 8.46
CA MET A 253 14.89 3.14 8.14
C MET A 253 15.40 1.71 8.24
N ILE A 254 15.48 1.00 7.11
CA ILE A 254 16.02 -0.36 7.08
C ILE A 254 17.51 -0.30 6.76
N ASP A 255 18.31 -1.02 7.54
CA ASP A 255 19.73 -1.24 7.25
C ASP A 255 19.87 -1.86 5.85
N SER A 256 20.68 -1.25 4.99
CA SER A 256 20.83 -1.69 3.59
C SER A 256 21.26 -3.14 3.49
N ASN A 257 22.01 -3.64 4.48
CA ASN A 257 22.41 -5.04 4.48
C ASN A 257 21.21 -5.96 4.70
N ASN A 258 20.18 -5.55 5.46
CA ASN A 258 19.08 -6.40 5.94
C ASN A 258 17.74 -6.18 5.23
N ARG A 259 17.72 -5.45 4.11
CA ARG A 259 16.51 -5.30 3.26
C ARG A 259 15.92 -6.64 2.80
N ASP A 260 16.73 -7.69 2.74
CA ASP A 260 16.33 -9.04 2.35
C ASP A 260 15.68 -9.84 3.48
N ILE A 261 15.83 -9.42 4.75
CA ILE A 261 15.33 -10.17 5.92
C ILE A 261 14.40 -9.37 6.83
N VAL A 262 14.43 -8.03 6.81
CA VAL A 262 13.47 -7.24 7.59
C VAL A 262 12.12 -7.27 6.90
N HIS A 263 11.16 -7.98 7.50
CA HIS A 263 9.87 -8.23 6.90
C HIS A 263 8.83 -7.17 7.29
N HIS A 264 8.75 -6.81 8.57
CA HIS A 264 7.88 -5.73 9.03
C HIS A 264 8.38 -5.11 10.34
N LEU A 265 7.93 -3.89 10.60
CA LEU A 265 8.14 -3.12 11.82
C LEU A 265 6.78 -2.66 12.34
N LEU A 266 6.48 -2.95 13.59
CA LEU A 266 5.29 -2.43 14.27
C LEU A 266 5.71 -1.59 15.47
N MET A 267 5.07 -0.44 15.66
CA MET A 267 5.22 0.37 16.87
C MET A 267 3.92 0.28 17.66
N TYR A 268 4.03 0.05 18.96
CA TYR A 268 2.91 -0.02 19.88
C TYR A 268 3.01 1.07 20.94
N GLU A 269 1.86 1.59 21.36
CA GLU A 269 1.70 2.41 22.55
C GLU A 269 1.63 1.50 23.77
N CYS A 270 2.46 1.77 24.77
CA CYS A 270 2.33 1.12 26.08
C CYS A 270 1.16 1.72 26.87
N ASP A 271 0.61 0.94 27.80
CA ASP A 271 -0.39 1.40 28.76
C ASP A 271 0.08 2.72 29.41
N PRO A 272 -0.75 3.79 29.47
CA PRO A 272 -0.38 5.07 30.07
C PRO A 272 0.09 4.98 31.53
N THR A 273 -0.32 3.91 32.23
CA THR A 273 0.03 3.59 33.62
C THR A 273 1.30 2.74 33.74
N ALA A 274 1.86 2.24 32.65
CA ALA A 274 3.10 1.47 32.66
C ALA A 274 4.27 2.30 33.21
N VAL A 275 5.07 1.68 34.06
CA VAL A 275 6.29 2.26 34.65
C VAL A 275 7.45 1.31 34.41
N PHE A 276 8.48 1.78 33.72
CA PHE A 276 9.71 1.04 33.47
C PHE A 276 10.91 1.73 34.11
N ASP A 277 11.97 0.98 34.38
CA ASP A 277 13.27 1.56 34.68
C ASP A 277 13.88 2.07 33.36
N ASP A 278 14.00 3.40 33.22
CA ASP A 278 14.54 4.03 32.02
C ASP A 278 15.98 3.60 31.70
N ASN A 279 16.73 3.08 32.69
CA ASN A 279 18.09 2.57 32.48
C ASN A 279 18.11 1.11 32.00
N ASN A 280 16.98 0.41 32.09
CA ASN A 280 16.86 -1.00 31.76
C ASN A 280 15.50 -1.29 31.10
N LEU A 281 15.23 -0.57 30.01
CA LEU A 281 14.00 -0.77 29.23
C LEU A 281 13.98 -2.19 28.62
N PRO A 282 12.81 -2.86 28.59
CA PRO A 282 12.65 -4.19 28.02
C PRO A 282 13.21 -4.28 26.60
N ASN A 283 13.99 -5.33 26.35
CA ASN A 283 14.67 -5.56 25.07
C ASN A 283 14.95 -7.06 24.91
N GLY A 284 14.25 -7.75 24.00
CA GLY A 284 14.32 -9.21 23.91
C GLY A 284 13.47 -9.78 22.79
N LEU A 285 13.24 -11.09 22.82
CA LEU A 285 12.27 -11.71 21.91
C LEU A 285 10.87 -11.31 22.35
N CYS A 286 9.98 -11.07 21.39
CA CYS A 286 8.58 -10.74 21.69
C CYS A 286 7.84 -11.89 22.36
N ASP A 287 8.26 -13.13 22.07
CA ASP A 287 7.67 -14.36 22.61
C ASP A 287 8.04 -14.61 24.08
N ASP A 288 9.00 -13.87 24.63
CA ASP A 288 9.34 -13.88 26.05
C ASP A 288 8.30 -13.07 26.85
N ILE A 289 7.05 -13.51 26.76
CA ILE A 289 5.87 -12.84 27.31
C ILE A 289 6.05 -12.64 28.82
N ASN A 290 6.12 -11.38 29.21
CA ASN A 290 6.14 -10.92 30.60
C ASN A 290 5.22 -9.71 30.75
N GLU A 291 4.98 -9.28 32.00
CA GLU A 291 4.09 -8.14 32.28
C GLU A 291 4.47 -6.87 31.51
N GLN A 292 5.75 -6.65 31.26
CA GLN A 292 6.26 -5.47 30.55
C GLN A 292 5.93 -5.50 29.05
N ILE A 293 6.06 -6.67 28.41
CA ILE A 293 5.66 -6.87 27.01
C ILE A 293 4.15 -6.78 26.88
N ILE A 294 3.39 -7.40 27.80
CA ILE A 294 1.92 -7.35 27.80
C ILE A 294 1.42 -5.91 27.89
N ALA A 295 2.04 -5.09 28.75
CA ALA A 295 1.69 -3.68 28.92
C ALA A 295 1.84 -2.85 27.63
N CYS A 296 2.58 -3.34 26.63
CA CYS A 296 2.80 -2.66 25.36
C CYS A 296 2.23 -3.37 24.13
N SER A 297 1.48 -4.46 24.29
CA SER A 297 1.10 -5.30 23.14
C SER A 297 -0.25 -4.95 22.52
N SER A 298 -1.00 -3.98 23.05
CA SER A 298 -2.43 -3.84 22.74
C SER A 298 -2.76 -2.79 21.66
N ASN A 299 -2.06 -1.66 21.65
CA ASN A 299 -2.40 -0.53 20.80
C ASN A 299 -1.28 -0.28 19.79
N ILE A 300 -1.55 -0.50 18.51
CA ILE A 300 -0.59 -0.19 17.43
C ILE A 300 -0.62 1.32 17.19
N ALA A 301 0.55 1.95 17.21
CA ALA A 301 0.75 3.37 16.91
C ALA A 301 1.11 3.63 15.45
N THR A 302 1.73 2.68 14.76
CA THR A 302 1.97 2.66 13.30
C THR A 302 2.63 1.32 12.91
N GLY A 303 2.72 1.04 11.62
CA GLY A 303 3.40 -0.12 11.08
C GLY A 303 3.99 0.11 9.69
N TRP A 304 5.00 -0.68 9.37
CA TRP A 304 5.59 -0.80 8.04
C TRP A 304 5.78 -2.28 7.72
N ALA A 305 5.61 -2.67 6.47
CA ALA A 305 5.90 -4.01 6.00
C ALA A 305 6.50 -3.95 4.59
N VAL A 306 7.09 -5.07 4.17
CA VAL A 306 7.55 -5.26 2.79
C VAL A 306 6.48 -4.84 1.77
N GLY A 307 6.94 -4.15 0.73
CA GLY A 307 6.11 -3.56 -0.31
C GLY A 307 5.47 -2.21 0.05
N GLY A 308 5.47 -1.81 1.32
CA GLY A 308 5.10 -0.46 1.74
C GLY A 308 6.20 0.57 1.46
N GLU A 309 5.80 1.82 1.28
CA GLU A 309 6.73 2.93 1.12
C GLU A 309 7.58 3.15 2.37
N ASP A 310 8.86 3.50 2.18
CA ASP A 310 9.75 3.81 3.30
C ASP A 310 9.31 5.06 4.06
N ILE A 311 8.65 6.01 3.39
CA ILE A 311 8.17 7.26 3.98
C ILE A 311 6.67 7.36 3.78
N VAL A 312 5.94 7.51 4.88
CA VAL A 312 4.50 7.75 4.87
C VAL A 312 4.24 9.17 5.34
N ASP A 313 3.61 9.96 4.46
CA ASP A 313 3.10 11.29 4.79
C ASP A 313 1.66 11.15 5.31
N LEU A 314 1.43 11.56 6.55
CA LEU A 314 0.11 11.45 7.16
C LEU A 314 -0.83 12.49 6.53
N PRO A 315 -2.16 12.23 6.48
CA PRO A 315 -3.13 13.16 5.92
C PRO A 315 -2.98 14.58 6.48
N GLU A 316 -3.06 15.60 5.63
CA GLU A 316 -2.71 16.99 5.97
C GLU A 316 -3.46 17.55 7.19
N ILE A 317 -4.68 17.06 7.44
CA ILE A 317 -5.53 17.46 8.56
C ILE A 317 -5.24 16.72 9.88
N THR A 318 -4.41 15.67 9.86
CA THR A 318 -4.14 14.80 11.02
C THR A 318 -2.67 14.77 11.38
N GLY A 319 -2.32 14.80 12.66
CA GLY A 319 -0.97 14.55 13.15
C GLY A 319 -0.98 13.59 14.32
N TYR A 320 0.00 12.69 14.40
CA TYR A 320 0.13 11.78 15.52
C TYR A 320 0.69 12.52 16.74
N PRO A 321 -0.06 12.61 17.86
CA PRO A 321 0.34 13.41 19.01
C PRO A 321 1.53 12.81 19.74
N VAL A 322 2.49 13.65 20.14
CA VAL A 322 3.65 13.25 20.94
C VAL A 322 4.07 14.32 21.94
N GLY A 323 4.57 13.88 23.10
CA GLY A 323 5.08 14.75 24.16
C GLY A 323 4.02 15.66 24.79
N GLY A 324 4.46 16.59 25.63
CA GLY A 324 3.57 17.52 26.32
C GLY A 324 2.55 16.82 27.23
N ASP A 325 1.27 17.04 26.95
CA ASP A 325 0.12 16.46 27.67
C ASP A 325 -0.35 15.11 27.09
N PHE A 326 0.32 14.57 26.07
CA PHE A 326 -0.02 13.25 25.54
C PHE A 326 0.34 12.16 26.55
N GLU A 327 -0.59 11.24 26.81
CA GLU A 327 -0.52 10.31 27.94
C GLU A 327 0.49 9.15 27.75
N ILE A 328 0.90 8.88 26.51
CA ILE A 328 1.78 7.76 26.19
C ILE A 328 3.24 8.10 26.52
N LYS A 329 3.81 7.36 27.48
CA LYS A 329 5.17 7.55 28.01
C LYS A 329 6.20 6.62 27.39
N TYR A 330 5.76 5.48 26.87
CA TYR A 330 6.62 4.43 26.33
C TYR A 330 6.01 3.86 25.06
N TYR A 331 6.88 3.47 24.15
CA TYR A 331 6.54 2.78 22.91
C TYR A 331 7.31 1.47 22.84
N MET A 332 6.70 0.42 22.31
CA MET A 332 7.41 -0.81 21.96
C MET A 332 7.55 -0.89 20.45
N VAL A 333 8.77 -1.06 19.95
CA VAL A 333 9.01 -1.38 18.54
C VAL A 333 9.27 -2.88 18.43
N GLN A 334 8.46 -3.54 17.62
CA GLN A 334 8.61 -4.92 17.20
C GLN A 334 9.20 -4.95 15.80
N MET A 335 10.32 -5.65 15.64
CA MET A 335 10.94 -5.93 14.35
C MET A 335 10.78 -7.42 14.04
N HIS A 336 10.19 -7.74 12.89
CA HIS A 336 10.07 -9.11 12.39
C HIS A 336 11.13 -9.36 11.31
N TYR A 337 11.95 -10.37 11.54
CA TYR A 337 12.95 -10.86 10.60
C TYR A 337 12.52 -12.22 10.04
N ASP A 338 12.47 -12.31 8.70
CA ASP A 338 12.32 -13.55 7.94
C ASP A 338 13.71 -13.92 7.38
N ASN A 339 14.39 -14.87 8.03
CA ASN A 339 15.76 -15.29 7.71
C ASN A 339 15.79 -16.78 7.29
N PRO A 340 15.17 -17.14 6.16
CA PRO A 340 15.01 -18.54 5.74
C PRO A 340 16.33 -19.23 5.38
N LYS A 341 17.39 -18.44 5.15
CA LYS A 341 18.75 -18.95 4.91
C LYS A 341 19.54 -19.18 6.20
N LEU A 342 18.95 -18.89 7.37
CA LEU A 342 19.55 -19.03 8.70
C LEU A 342 20.93 -18.36 8.79
N MET A 343 21.08 -17.19 8.15
CA MET A 343 22.36 -16.49 8.08
C MET A 343 22.75 -15.98 9.49
N PRO A 344 23.91 -16.38 10.03
CA PRO A 344 24.35 -15.94 11.34
C PRO A 344 25.03 -14.57 11.28
N ASN A 345 25.22 -13.95 12.45
CA ASN A 345 26.03 -12.74 12.66
C ASN A 345 25.59 -11.51 11.85
N ARG A 346 24.34 -11.48 11.38
CA ARG A 346 23.78 -10.30 10.73
C ARG A 346 23.52 -9.24 11.78
N ARG A 347 24.05 -8.04 11.53
CA ARG A 347 23.91 -6.89 12.42
C ARG A 347 22.88 -5.95 11.85
N ASP A 348 21.93 -5.54 12.67
CA ASP A 348 20.84 -4.67 12.30
C ASP A 348 20.82 -3.39 13.13
N SER A 349 20.59 -2.28 12.46
CA SER A 349 20.34 -0.97 13.08
C SER A 349 19.12 -0.32 12.43
N SER A 350 18.12 -1.11 12.08
CA SER A 350 16.88 -0.65 11.49
C SER A 350 16.00 0.00 12.56
N GLY A 351 15.00 0.78 12.12
CA GLY A 351 14.09 1.49 13.02
C GLY A 351 13.11 2.38 12.30
N ILE A 352 12.49 3.29 13.05
CA ILE A 352 11.51 4.26 12.55
C ILE A 352 11.86 5.67 13.03
N ARG A 353 11.67 6.65 12.16
CA ARG A 353 11.83 8.09 12.41
C ARG A 353 10.49 8.78 12.24
N PHE A 354 10.18 9.74 13.10
CA PHE A 354 8.99 10.58 12.98
C PHE A 354 9.39 12.02 12.75
N TYR A 355 8.81 12.66 11.74
CA TYR A 355 9.03 14.08 11.43
C TYR A 355 7.93 14.94 12.07
N LEU A 356 8.34 15.97 12.80
CA LEU A 356 7.44 16.83 13.55
C LEU A 356 7.01 18.03 12.73
N GLY A 357 5.70 18.27 12.71
CA GLY A 357 5.13 19.50 12.17
C GLY A 357 5.57 20.72 12.96
N LYS A 358 5.67 21.86 12.27
CA LYS A 358 5.95 23.17 12.90
C LYS A 358 4.76 23.63 13.76
N GLU A 359 3.56 23.29 13.32
CA GLU A 359 2.29 23.60 14.00
C GLU A 359 1.51 22.30 14.24
N LEU A 360 0.57 22.35 15.19
CA LEU A 360 -0.41 21.28 15.37
C LEU A 360 -1.37 21.25 14.16
N ARG A 361 -1.64 20.05 13.64
CA ARG A 361 -2.71 19.81 12.67
C ARG A 361 -4.07 19.79 13.38
N GLN A 362 -5.14 19.84 12.60
CA GLN A 362 -6.50 20.02 13.10
C GLN A 362 -6.97 18.87 14.01
N TYR A 363 -6.53 17.64 13.75
CA TYR A 363 -6.96 16.45 14.47
C TYR A 363 -5.77 15.61 14.95
N ASP A 364 -5.90 15.07 16.16
CA ASP A 364 -5.00 14.01 16.66
C ASP A 364 -5.29 12.72 15.88
N LEU A 365 -4.25 12.09 15.32
CA LEU A 365 -4.33 10.79 14.69
C LEU A 365 -4.24 9.70 15.75
N GLY A 366 -5.09 8.68 15.65
CA GLY A 366 -5.00 7.45 16.43
C GLY A 366 -5.38 6.26 15.57
N TYR A 367 -5.05 5.05 16.04
CA TYR A 367 -5.29 3.81 15.32
C TYR A 367 -6.25 2.94 16.11
N LEU A 368 -7.23 2.38 15.39
CA LEU A 368 -8.19 1.44 15.94
C LEU A 368 -7.87 0.05 15.38
N SER A 369 -7.39 -0.85 16.23
CA SER A 369 -7.22 -2.25 15.84
C SER A 369 -8.59 -2.93 15.74
N LEU A 370 -8.86 -3.52 14.59
CA LEU A 370 -10.05 -4.32 14.32
C LEU A 370 -9.59 -5.77 14.20
N THR A 371 -10.23 -6.68 14.95
CA THR A 371 -9.98 -8.13 15.10
C THR A 371 -9.50 -8.51 16.51
N ALA A 372 -9.62 -9.79 16.86
CA ALA A 372 -9.09 -10.33 18.10
C ALA A 372 -7.57 -10.47 18.01
N PHE A 373 -6.87 -10.35 19.14
CA PHE A 373 -5.45 -10.72 19.24
C PHE A 373 -5.22 -12.09 18.60
N ALA A 374 -4.15 -12.21 17.80
CA ALA A 374 -3.71 -13.47 17.19
C ALA A 374 -3.23 -14.41 18.29
N THR A 375 -4.19 -15.00 19.01
CA THR A 375 -3.99 -16.02 20.01
C THR A 375 -4.45 -17.34 19.41
N PRO A 376 -3.84 -18.48 19.82
CA PRO A 376 -4.28 -19.80 19.40
C PRO A 376 -5.77 -20.10 19.67
N VAL A 377 -6.39 -19.35 20.60
CA VAL A 377 -7.80 -19.47 20.95
C VAL A 377 -8.69 -18.65 19.99
N ALA A 378 -8.19 -17.54 19.46
CA ALA A 378 -8.95 -16.64 18.58
C ALA A 378 -8.80 -16.99 17.10
N ILE A 379 -7.62 -17.46 16.68
CA ILE A 379 -7.29 -17.79 15.30
C ILE A 379 -6.63 -19.18 15.29
N ALA A 380 -7.33 -20.17 14.73
CA ALA A 380 -6.81 -21.50 14.52
C ALA A 380 -7.31 -22.01 13.17
N ILE A 381 -6.40 -22.20 12.22
CA ILE A 381 -6.73 -22.55 10.84
C ILE A 381 -6.26 -23.99 10.59
N PRO A 382 -7.18 -24.93 10.28
CA PRO A 382 -6.81 -26.30 9.98
C PRO A 382 -5.79 -26.41 8.84
N PRO A 383 -4.93 -27.44 8.81
CA PRO A 383 -4.08 -27.71 7.65
C PRO A 383 -4.93 -28.21 6.47
N LYS A 384 -4.34 -28.17 5.26
CA LYS A 384 -4.92 -28.76 4.04
C LYS A 384 -6.26 -28.17 3.59
N VAL A 385 -6.61 -26.96 4.03
CA VAL A 385 -7.82 -26.29 3.54
C VAL A 385 -7.48 -25.26 2.46
N ASP A 386 -8.20 -25.31 1.35
CA ASP A 386 -8.08 -24.33 0.29
C ASP A 386 -8.68 -22.97 0.67
N ARG A 387 -9.68 -22.99 1.55
CA ARG A 387 -10.42 -21.80 1.93
C ARG A 387 -10.94 -21.92 3.36
N PHE A 388 -10.44 -21.05 4.21
CA PHE A 388 -10.94 -20.85 5.56
C PHE A 388 -11.29 -19.38 5.77
N ILE A 389 -12.47 -19.10 6.33
CA ILE A 389 -12.94 -17.73 6.54
C ILE A 389 -12.89 -17.44 8.03
N ILE A 390 -12.34 -16.29 8.39
CA ILE A 390 -12.45 -15.72 9.73
C ILE A 390 -13.15 -14.37 9.60
N ASP A 391 -14.28 -14.25 10.27
CA ASP A 391 -15.03 -13.00 10.39
C ASP A 391 -14.89 -12.47 11.82
N THR A 392 -14.57 -11.19 11.94
CA THR A 392 -14.54 -10.47 13.22
C THR A 392 -15.42 -9.24 13.14
N TYR A 393 -15.97 -8.86 14.29
CA TYR A 393 -16.96 -7.79 14.36
C TYR A 393 -16.61 -6.82 15.47
N CYS A 394 -16.68 -5.52 15.18
CA CYS A 394 -16.82 -4.47 16.18
C CYS A 394 -18.31 -4.14 16.27
N PRO A 395 -19.06 -4.72 17.22
CA PRO A 395 -20.50 -4.53 17.30
C PRO A 395 -20.86 -3.12 17.76
N ALA A 396 -22.09 -2.70 17.42
CA ALA A 396 -22.65 -1.39 17.74
C ALA A 396 -22.60 -1.03 19.22
N VAL A 397 -22.61 -2.03 20.11
CA VAL A 397 -22.48 -1.82 21.56
C VAL A 397 -21.12 -1.20 21.93
N ILE A 398 -20.06 -1.52 21.19
CA ILE A 398 -18.73 -0.92 21.38
C ILE A 398 -18.72 0.48 20.79
N THR A 399 -19.11 0.65 19.52
CA THR A 399 -19.04 1.96 18.85
C THR A 399 -19.97 3.01 19.47
N LYS A 400 -20.99 2.61 20.24
CA LYS A 400 -21.80 3.52 21.05
C LYS A 400 -21.00 4.40 22.02
N SER A 401 -19.78 4.01 22.38
CA SER A 401 -18.88 4.83 23.21
C SER A 401 -18.15 5.93 22.41
N PHE A 402 -18.24 5.92 21.08
CA PHE A 402 -17.62 6.95 20.25
C PHE A 402 -18.24 8.32 20.53
N PRO A 403 -17.50 9.42 20.27
CA PRO A 403 -18.05 10.77 20.36
C PRO A 403 -19.32 10.93 19.52
N GLN A 404 -20.25 11.76 19.99
CA GLN A 404 -21.52 12.00 19.28
C GLN A 404 -21.32 12.57 17.86
N SER A 405 -20.24 13.32 17.65
CA SER A 405 -19.80 13.85 16.35
C SER A 405 -19.14 12.80 15.44
N GLY A 406 -18.97 11.58 15.93
CA GLY A 406 -18.30 10.48 15.26
C GLY A 406 -16.78 10.63 15.19
N ILE A 407 -16.11 9.56 14.77
CA ILE A 407 -14.69 9.56 14.42
C ILE A 407 -14.53 9.62 12.90
N THR A 408 -13.43 10.21 12.44
CA THR A 408 -13.10 10.31 11.01
C THR A 408 -12.02 9.29 10.70
N VAL A 409 -12.34 8.28 9.89
CA VAL A 409 -11.37 7.31 9.39
C VAL A 409 -10.69 7.89 8.17
N VAL A 410 -9.37 7.98 8.20
CA VAL A 410 -8.55 8.57 7.14
C VAL A 410 -7.70 7.54 6.39
N GLY A 411 -7.61 6.33 6.91
CA GLY A 411 -6.79 5.25 6.34
C GLY A 411 -7.13 3.89 6.93
N ALA A 412 -6.57 2.85 6.34
CA ALA A 412 -6.64 1.47 6.84
C ALA A 412 -5.32 0.74 6.58
N PHE A 413 -4.91 -0.13 7.50
CA PHE A 413 -3.72 -0.97 7.36
C PHE A 413 -4.13 -2.45 7.50
N PRO A 414 -4.41 -3.15 6.39
CA PRO A 414 -4.73 -4.58 6.44
C PRO A 414 -3.47 -5.39 6.76
N HIS A 415 -3.62 -6.42 7.59
CA HIS A 415 -2.51 -7.31 7.91
C HIS A 415 -2.98 -8.76 8.02
N THR A 416 -2.27 -9.66 7.34
CA THR A 416 -2.33 -11.12 7.56
C THR A 416 -0.93 -11.70 7.39
N HIS A 417 -0.73 -12.96 7.80
CA HIS A 417 0.48 -13.72 7.51
C HIS A 417 0.39 -14.42 6.13
N LEU A 418 1.42 -15.19 5.76
CA LEU A 418 1.59 -15.88 4.47
C LEU A 418 0.36 -16.65 3.93
N GLN A 419 -0.54 -17.08 4.80
CA GLN A 419 -1.72 -17.87 4.41
C GLN A 419 -2.92 -17.00 4.00
N GLY A 420 -2.88 -15.69 4.22
CA GLY A 420 -3.93 -14.75 3.84
C GLY A 420 -4.06 -14.66 2.31
N GLN A 421 -5.30 -14.59 1.83
CA GLN A 421 -5.63 -14.55 0.39
C GLN A 421 -6.52 -13.35 0.04
N SER A 422 -7.36 -12.90 0.97
CA SER A 422 -8.18 -11.71 0.80
C SER A 422 -8.52 -11.09 2.15
N VAL A 423 -8.63 -9.77 2.21
CA VAL A 423 -8.99 -9.02 3.42
C VAL A 423 -9.96 -7.91 3.04
N TRP A 424 -11.06 -7.77 3.77
CA TRP A 424 -11.90 -6.59 3.66
C TRP A 424 -12.50 -6.19 4.99
N THR A 425 -12.81 -4.90 5.11
CA THR A 425 -13.53 -4.32 6.24
C THR A 425 -14.68 -3.46 5.73
N LYS A 426 -15.88 -3.70 6.25
CA LYS A 426 -17.12 -2.98 5.91
C LYS A 426 -17.68 -2.24 7.09
N ILE A 427 -18.29 -1.10 6.80
CA ILE A 427 -19.17 -0.39 7.72
C ILE A 427 -20.59 -0.90 7.53
N ILE A 428 -21.23 -1.28 8.62
CA ILE A 428 -22.65 -1.64 8.66
C ILE A 428 -23.38 -0.57 9.46
N ARG A 429 -24.28 0.15 8.78
CA ARG A 429 -25.12 1.19 9.39
C ARG A 429 -26.57 0.82 9.20
N ASN A 430 -27.34 0.84 10.29
CA ASN A 430 -28.76 0.43 10.26
C ASN A 430 -28.97 -0.94 9.60
N LYS A 431 -28.12 -1.92 9.93
CA LYS A 431 -28.13 -3.29 9.40
C LYS A 431 -27.90 -3.43 7.88
N LYS A 432 -27.37 -2.38 7.23
CA LYS A 432 -26.97 -2.41 5.82
C LYS A 432 -25.48 -2.12 5.69
N ALA A 433 -24.78 -2.89 4.87
CA ALA A 433 -23.43 -2.54 4.46
C ALA A 433 -23.49 -1.27 3.63
N VAL A 434 -22.74 -0.24 4.03
CA VAL A 434 -22.77 1.07 3.36
C VAL A 434 -21.49 1.34 2.57
N GLU A 435 -20.33 0.93 3.08
CA GLU A 435 -19.04 1.26 2.47
C GLU A 435 -17.94 0.28 2.93
N TYR A 436 -16.88 0.15 2.13
CA TYR A 436 -15.64 -0.53 2.52
C TYR A 436 -14.66 0.47 3.12
N LEU A 437 -14.14 0.17 4.32
CA LEU A 437 -12.93 0.85 4.81
C LEU A 437 -11.67 0.35 4.10
N PHE A 438 -11.68 -0.93 3.70
CA PHE A 438 -10.63 -1.53 2.91
C PHE A 438 -11.17 -2.75 2.17
N ASN A 439 -10.66 -3.01 0.97
CA ASN A 439 -10.98 -4.20 0.19
C ASN A 439 -9.78 -4.68 -0.63
N ALA A 440 -9.28 -5.87 -0.33
CA ALA A 440 -8.31 -6.60 -1.15
C ALA A 440 -8.85 -7.99 -1.45
N GLU A 441 -9.37 -8.19 -2.65
CA GLU A 441 -9.84 -9.50 -3.10
C GLU A 441 -8.69 -10.48 -3.39
N ALA A 442 -7.55 -9.95 -3.82
CA ALA A 442 -6.27 -10.63 -3.86
C ALA A 442 -5.28 -9.88 -2.96
N TYR A 443 -5.14 -10.37 -1.75
CA TYR A 443 -4.17 -9.86 -0.79
C TYR A 443 -2.81 -10.52 -1.02
N ASP A 444 -1.74 -9.74 -1.02
CA ASP A 444 -0.36 -10.23 -1.07
C ASP A 444 0.36 -9.87 0.23
N PHE A 445 0.84 -10.90 0.92
CA PHE A 445 1.60 -10.75 2.15
C PHE A 445 2.87 -9.91 1.96
N ASN A 446 3.46 -9.93 0.77
CA ASN A 446 4.67 -9.18 0.46
C ASN A 446 4.39 -7.72 0.04
N TYR A 447 3.12 -7.30 0.09
CA TYR A 447 2.70 -5.96 -0.26
C TYR A 447 1.66 -5.45 0.74
N GLN A 448 2.13 -4.92 1.86
CA GLN A 448 1.29 -4.33 2.90
C GLN A 448 1.70 -2.88 3.13
N PHE A 449 0.72 -1.99 3.08
CA PHE A 449 0.93 -0.55 3.07
C PHE A 449 -0.20 0.13 3.83
N GLU A 450 0.06 1.36 4.27
CA GLU A 450 -0.99 2.22 4.83
C GLU A 450 -1.86 2.76 3.70
N ASN A 451 -3.07 2.23 3.58
CA ASN A 451 -4.03 2.65 2.58
C ASN A 451 -4.74 3.93 3.05
N ILE A 452 -4.19 5.09 2.71
CA ILE A 452 -4.84 6.38 2.97
C ILE A 452 -6.06 6.50 2.06
N LEU A 453 -7.20 6.80 2.67
CA LEU A 453 -8.47 6.86 1.97
C LEU A 453 -8.55 8.11 1.08
N PRO A 454 -9.13 8.01 -0.12
CA PRO A 454 -9.45 9.15 -0.99
C PRO A 454 -10.27 10.20 -0.26
N LYS A 455 -11.31 9.73 0.40
CA LYS A 455 -12.25 10.54 1.16
C LYS A 455 -12.32 9.99 2.57
N PRO A 456 -12.08 10.84 3.59
CA PRO A 456 -12.27 10.41 4.96
C PRO A 456 -13.72 9.96 5.20
N ILE A 457 -13.89 8.85 5.91
CA ILE A 457 -15.20 8.25 6.18
C ILE A 457 -15.58 8.50 7.63
N LYS A 458 -16.83 8.92 7.88
CA LYS A 458 -17.36 9.11 9.23
C LYS A 458 -17.94 7.82 9.79
N LEU A 459 -17.45 7.41 10.95
CA LEU A 459 -18.05 6.39 11.81
C LEU A 459 -18.79 7.06 12.97
N TYR A 460 -20.05 6.68 13.15
CA TYR A 460 -20.93 7.23 14.18
C TYR A 460 -21.22 6.21 15.28
N PRO A 461 -21.63 6.69 16.47
CA PRO A 461 -22.11 5.81 17.52
C PRO A 461 -23.24 4.89 17.03
N GLY A 462 -23.07 3.59 17.25
CA GLY A 462 -24.04 2.57 16.84
C GLY A 462 -23.81 1.96 15.45
N ASP A 463 -22.80 2.40 14.70
CA ASP A 463 -22.32 1.67 13.52
C ASP A 463 -21.66 0.34 13.94
N GLU A 464 -21.64 -0.65 13.06
CA GLU A 464 -20.88 -1.88 13.25
C GLU A 464 -19.76 -1.96 12.21
N LEU A 465 -18.65 -2.59 12.55
CA LEU A 465 -17.58 -2.90 11.60
C LEU A 465 -17.47 -4.41 11.47
N ALA A 466 -17.44 -4.90 10.24
CA ALA A 466 -17.23 -6.31 9.94
C ALA A 466 -15.95 -6.45 9.13
N THR A 467 -15.02 -7.27 9.62
CA THR A 467 -13.77 -7.58 8.95
C THR A 467 -13.75 -9.06 8.60
N ARG A 468 -13.42 -9.39 7.35
CA ARG A 468 -13.24 -10.77 6.89
C ARG A 468 -11.82 -10.97 6.37
N CYS A 469 -11.20 -12.03 6.85
CA CYS A 469 -9.98 -12.57 6.29
C CYS A 469 -10.27 -13.95 5.71
N VAL A 470 -9.70 -14.23 4.53
CA VAL A 470 -9.75 -15.57 3.91
C VAL A 470 -8.34 -16.13 3.85
N TYR A 471 -8.18 -17.36 4.31
CA TYR A 471 -6.91 -18.05 4.38
C TYR A 471 -6.90 -19.33 3.56
N ARG A 472 -5.70 -19.74 3.15
CA ARG A 472 -5.41 -20.99 2.45
C ARG A 472 -4.19 -21.66 3.06
N THR A 473 -4.30 -22.92 3.45
CA THR A 473 -3.27 -23.70 4.18
C THR A 473 -2.98 -25.05 3.52
N THR A 474 -3.18 -25.17 2.20
CA THR A 474 -2.93 -26.43 1.46
C THR A 474 -1.50 -26.95 1.58
N ASN A 475 -0.54 -26.05 1.74
CA ASN A 475 0.87 -26.35 1.94
C ASN A 475 1.23 -26.67 3.40
N LYS A 476 0.34 -26.45 4.36
CA LYS A 476 0.57 -26.74 5.79
C LYS A 476 0.16 -28.17 6.12
N ASN A 477 0.89 -28.80 7.04
CA ASN A 477 0.59 -30.14 7.57
C ASN A 477 -0.01 -30.08 8.97
N GLU A 478 0.13 -28.95 9.65
CA GLU A 478 -0.34 -28.71 11.01
C GLU A 478 -1.23 -27.46 11.05
N ILE A 479 -1.96 -27.30 12.16
CA ILE A 479 -2.80 -26.12 12.41
C ILE A 479 -1.91 -24.87 12.36
N SER A 480 -2.34 -23.85 11.62
CA SER A 480 -1.73 -22.53 11.67
C SER A 480 -2.41 -21.71 12.75
N LEU A 481 -1.63 -21.23 13.72
CA LEU A 481 -2.06 -20.40 14.84
C LEU A 481 -1.72 -18.94 14.60
#